data_AF-A0A1B6NSS6-F1
#
_entry.id   AF-A0A1B6NSS6-F1
#
_cell.length_a   1.000
_cell.length_b   1.000
_cell.length_c   1.000
_cell.angle_alpha   90.00
_cell.angle_beta   90.00
_cell.angle_gamma   90.00
#
_symmetry.space_group_name_H-M   'P 1'
#
loop_
_entity.id
_entity.type
_entity.pdbx_description
1 polymer ?
#
loop_
_entity_poly.entity_id
_entity_poly.type
_entity_poly.pdbx_seq_one_letter_code
_entity_poly.pdbx_strand_id
1 'polypeptide(L)' 'MSDKKLLEEIKKRRTFAIISHPDAGKTTITEKVLLFGRALQTAGTVKGKKSGQHAKSDWMEMEKERG' A
#
# COMPACT_ATOMS: atom_id res chain seq x y z
N MET A 1 -21.20 -27.21 9.86
CA MET A 1 -20.44 -27.08 8.58
C MET A 1 -20.18 -25.62 8.20
N SER A 2 -21.10 -24.68 8.49
CA SER A 2 -20.92 -23.22 8.33
C SER A 2 -19.68 -22.69 9.07
N ASP A 3 -19.44 -23.16 10.29
CA ASP A 3 -18.42 -22.59 11.17
C ASP A 3 -17.00 -22.90 10.70
N LYS A 4 -16.80 -24.07 10.08
CA LYS A 4 -15.51 -24.42 9.49
C LYS A 4 -15.15 -23.47 8.34
N LYS A 5 -16.12 -23.14 7.48
CA LYS A 5 -15.93 -22.17 6.39
C LYS A 5 -15.64 -20.77 6.96
N LEU A 6 -16.37 -20.35 8.00
CA LEU A 6 -16.14 -19.07 8.67
C LEU A 6 -14.73 -18.99 9.28
N LEU A 7 -14.29 -20.02 10.00
CA LEU A 7 -12.98 -20.07 10.63
C LEU A 7 -11.84 -20.05 9.60
N GLU A 8 -11.98 -20.77 8.49
CA GLU A 8 -10.99 -20.74 7.41
C GLU A 8 -10.89 -19.35 6.76
N GLU A 9 -12.01 -18.65 6.61
CA GLU A 9 -12.02 -17.28 6.10
C GLU A 9 -11.36 -16.29 7.07
N ILE A 10 -11.62 -16.41 8.38
CA ILE A 10 -10.96 -15.59 9.40
C ILE A 10 -9.44 -15.81 9.38
N LYS A 11 -8.98 -17.06 9.30
CA LYS A 11 -7.54 -17.40 9.28
C LYS A 11 -6.77 -16.82 8.10
N LYS A 12 -7.43 -16.52 6.97
CA LYS A 12 -6.79 -15.91 5.80
C LYS A 12 -6.55 -14.41 5.94
N ARG A 13 -7.32 -13.71 6.77
CA ARG A 13 -7.30 -12.24 6.88
C ARG A 13 -6.07 -11.76 7.66
N ARG A 14 -5.44 -10.68 7.20
CA ARG A 14 -4.36 -9.97 7.91
C ARG A 14 -4.68 -8.48 7.87
N THR A 15 -4.95 -7.90 9.03
CA THR A 15 -5.23 -6.46 9.19
C THR A 15 -4.08 -5.85 9.96
N PHE A 16 -3.41 -4.86 9.39
CA PHE A 16 -2.24 -4.22 9.99
C PHE A 16 -2.12 -2.76 9.55
N ALA A 17 -1.31 -1.99 10.27
CA ALA A 17 -0.97 -0.61 9.94
C ALA A 17 0.55 -0.43 9.92
N ILE A 18 1.03 0.51 9.10
CA ILE A 18 2.43 0.91 9.03
C ILE A 18 2.55 2.30 9.68
N ILE A 19 3.18 2.36 10.85
CA ILE A 19 3.44 3.61 11.59
C ILE A 19 4.95 3.89 11.61
N SER A 20 5.34 5.14 11.39
CA SER A 20 6.75 5.53 11.42
C SER A 20 6.91 7.04 11.54
N HIS A 21 8.12 7.47 11.90
CA HIS A 21 8.53 8.87 11.90
C HIS A 21 8.36 9.50 10.50
N PRO A 22 8.17 10.84 10.39
CA PRO A 22 8.23 11.53 9.10
C PRO A 22 9.45 11.11 8.27
N ASP A 23 9.27 11.00 6.95
CA ASP A 23 10.29 10.61 5.97
C ASP A 23 10.96 9.24 6.13
N ALA A 24 10.52 8.39 7.06
CA ALA A 24 11.04 7.03 7.24
C ALA A 24 10.68 6.03 6.11
N GLY A 25 9.96 6.48 5.08
CA GLY A 25 9.65 5.66 3.90
C GLY A 25 8.39 4.78 4.01
N LYS A 26 7.46 5.08 4.93
CA LYS A 26 6.14 4.41 5.03
C LYS A 26 5.41 4.29 3.69
N THR A 27 5.40 5.35 2.88
CA THR A 27 4.78 5.35 1.56
C THR A 27 5.46 4.38 0.59
N THR A 28 6.80 4.36 0.58
CA THR A 28 7.59 3.49 -0.29
C THR A 28 7.38 2.00 0.01
N ILE A 29 7.29 1.63 1.30
CA ILE A 29 7.00 0.23 1.66
C ILE A 29 5.56 -0.15 1.32
N THR A 30 4.60 0.76 1.46
CA THR A 30 3.20 0.53 1.05
C THR A 30 3.09 0.24 -0.45
N GLU A 31 3.79 0.99 -1.32
CA GLU A 31 3.79 0.71 -2.76
C GLU A 31 4.34 -0.68 -3.09
N LYS A 32 5.42 -1.09 -2.42
CA LYS A 32 5.99 -2.42 -2.61
C LYS A 32 5.02 -3.51 -2.15
N VAL A 33 4.37 -3.35 -1.00
CA VAL A 33 3.35 -4.29 -0.50
C VAL A 33 2.22 -4.43 -1.52
N LEU A 34 1.73 -3.32 -2.08
CA LEU A 34 0.66 -3.35 -3.09
C LEU A 34 1.11 -3.99 -4.41
N LEU A 35 2.35 -3.75 -4.86
CA LEU A 35 2.92 -4.42 -6.03
C LEU A 35 3.00 -5.93 -5.83
N PHE A 36 3.56 -6.39 -4.71
CA PHE A 36 3.68 -7.81 -4.40
C PHE A 36 2.32 -8.48 -4.17
N GLY A 37 1.36 -7.74 -3.61
CA GLY A 37 -0.03 -8.16 -3.47
C GLY A 37 -0.80 -8.20 -4.80
N ARG A 38 -0.17 -7.86 -5.94
CA ARG A 38 -0.80 -7.71 -7.26
C ARG A 38 -1.95 -6.70 -7.28
N ALA A 39 -2.01 -5.81 -6.29
CA ALA A 39 -2.96 -4.71 -6.21
C ALA A 39 -2.51 -3.51 -7.07
N LEU A 40 -1.21 -3.40 -7.36
CA LEU A 40 -0.64 -2.50 -8.37
C LEU A 40 0.08 -3.33 -9.44
N GLN A 41 -0.08 -2.94 -10.72
CA GLN A 41 0.68 -3.56 -11.81
C GLN A 41 2.13 -3.03 -11.90
N THR A 42 2.38 -1.82 -11.40
CA THR A 42 3.71 -1.20 -11.37
C THR A 42 3.86 -0.37 -10.10
N ALA A 43 4.97 -0.50 -9.38
CA ALA A 43 5.33 0.41 -8.27
C ALA A 43 6.11 1.60 -8.82
N GLY A 44 5.75 2.82 -8.39
CA GLY A 44 6.55 4.01 -8.68
C GLY A 44 7.65 4.21 -7.63
N THR A 45 8.44 5.28 -7.77
CA THR A 45 9.51 5.63 -6.83
C THR A 45 9.31 7.05 -6.31
N VAL A 46 9.27 7.21 -4.99
CA VAL A 46 8.95 8.48 -4.28
C VAL A 46 10.05 9.55 -4.40
N LYS A 47 11.29 9.21 -4.80
CA LYS A 47 12.38 10.18 -5.01
C LYS A 47 12.68 10.37 -6.50
N GLY A 48 12.38 11.57 -7.00
CA GLY A 48 12.61 12.01 -8.37
C GLY A 48 14.05 11.76 -8.85
N LYS A 49 14.23 10.71 -9.64
CA LYS A 49 15.39 10.50 -10.52
C LYS A 49 14.89 10.01 -11.87
N LYS A 50 14.67 10.93 -12.80
CA LYS A 50 14.65 10.76 -14.27
C LYS A 50 13.81 9.64 -14.92
N SER A 51 13.04 8.84 -14.19
CA SER A 51 12.01 7.97 -14.77
C SER A 51 10.65 8.64 -14.56
N GLY A 52 9.99 9.05 -15.64
CA GLY A 52 8.71 9.79 -15.64
C GLY A 52 7.49 9.06 -15.06
N GLN A 53 7.68 8.04 -14.23
CA GLN A 53 6.64 7.43 -13.43
C GLN A 53 6.81 7.88 -11.98
N HIS A 54 6.07 8.92 -11.63
CA HIS A 54 5.88 9.34 -10.24
C HIS A 54 5.28 8.19 -9.42
N ALA A 55 5.62 8.09 -8.14
CA ALA A 55 4.95 7.17 -7.23
C ALA A 55 3.44 7.45 -7.26
N LYS A 56 2.65 6.46 -7.69
CA LYS A 56 1.19 6.56 -7.73
C LYS A 56 0.61 6.71 -6.32
N SER A 57 1.44 6.52 -5.29
CA SER A 57 1.12 6.72 -3.88
C SER A 57 1.55 8.06 -3.31
N ASP A 58 2.10 9.02 -4.05
CA ASP A 58 2.56 10.31 -3.49
C ASP A 58 1.44 11.12 -2.78
N TRP A 59 0.22 10.58 -2.77
CA TRP A 59 -0.94 11.19 -3.38
C TRP A 59 -1.80 10.02 -3.83
N MET A 60 -3.10 10.07 -3.64
CA MET A 60 -3.94 9.78 -4.80
C MET A 60 -4.64 11.11 -5.10
N GLU A 61 -3.85 12.16 -5.40
CA GLU A 61 -4.28 13.52 -5.76
C GLU A 61 -5.00 14.33 -4.65
N MET A 62 -5.57 13.62 -3.66
CA MET A 62 -6.70 14.06 -2.86
C MET A 62 -6.45 14.02 -1.35
N GLU A 63 -5.22 13.83 -0.90
CA GLU A 63 -4.81 14.35 0.42
C GLU A 63 -4.38 15.84 0.32
N LYS A 64 -4.11 16.33 -0.90
CA LYS A 64 -3.72 17.74 -1.16
C LYS A 64 -4.91 18.71 -1.22
N GLU A 65 -6.12 18.20 -1.37
CA GLU A 65 -7.32 19.02 -1.55
C GLU A 65 -8.40 18.86 -0.47
N ARG A 66 -8.47 17.73 0.26
CA ARG A 66 -9.67 17.37 1.06
C ARG A 66 -9.40 16.75 2.42
N GLY A 67 -8.14 16.65 2.84
CA GLY A 67 -7.78 16.35 4.23
C GLY A 67 -7.52 17.63 4.99
#